data_AF-A0A078ATC8-F1
#
_entry.id   AF-A0A078ATC8-F1
#
_cell.length_a   1.000
_cell.length_b   1.000
_cell.length_c   1.000
_cell.angle_alpha   90.00
_cell.angle_beta   90.00
_cell.angle_gamma   90.00
#
_symmetry.space_group_name_H-M   'P 1'
#
loop_
_entity.id
_entity.type
_entity.pdbx_description
1 polymer ?
#
loop_
_entity_poly.entity_id
_entity_poly.type
_entity_poly.pdbx_seq_one_letter_code
_entity_poly.pdbx_strand_id
1 'polypeptide(L)'
;MLNLFGYQMSRGSGFNRALIMNKDLPMRRLKLHEYQAGKLLHKYRVPIPLGGVALNSKEALLVARQFGQQRPMEYVVKAQVLGGGRGLGHFRENNFQGGVHLVKTPEQVAEIAEKMCGKTLVTKQSGEAGLPCNLVYIVEKLSISKEYYLSLTLDRKAGKPVFIYSKAGGMNIEDVAHNTPDQIFKIHVDINQGLNIDDLLQAAKNLDLEDYKSQVVFLFKHLYDCFIEKDADMIEINPLALLADGTIVAADSKVTIDDNALFRQKDLKAEEDLSQQNYKERIAKSFDLNYIYIGGNIGCLVNGAGLAMATMDIIKHYGGNPANFLDVGGSAEGEQMVEAIKLLNNDPEVDSIFINIFGGILRCDNLAQSIINAAEQISLTKPIVLRLKGTNSKIAREMIKPREKELGIFFDDDFDSAARLVVDVAQKRSQSEK
;
A
#
# COMPACT_ATOMS: atom_id res chain seq x y z
N MET A 1 -0.77 21.52 -54.17
CA MET A 1 -1.57 20.35 -54.61
C MET A 1 -1.07 19.17 -53.78
N LEU A 2 -1.81 18.41 -53.00
CA LEU A 2 -3.25 18.30 -52.78
C LEU A 2 -3.58 18.49 -51.29
N ASN A 3 -4.80 18.98 -51.07
CA ASN A 3 -5.46 19.24 -49.80
C ASN A 3 -6.73 18.36 -49.82
N LEU A 4 -6.86 17.37 -48.93
CA LEU A 4 -8.02 16.46 -48.73
C LEU A 4 -7.62 15.59 -47.52
N PHE A 5 -8.17 15.67 -46.30
CA PHE A 5 -9.52 15.92 -45.84
C PHE A 5 -9.48 16.66 -44.50
N GLY A 6 -10.31 17.69 -44.37
CA GLY A 6 -10.59 18.37 -43.11
C GLY A 6 -11.52 17.55 -42.24
N TYR A 7 -11.11 17.35 -40.99
CA TYR A 7 -12.02 17.11 -39.88
C TYR A 7 -11.78 18.23 -38.85
N GLN A 8 -12.60 19.28 -38.93
CA GLN A 8 -12.75 20.22 -37.83
C GLN A 8 -13.51 19.49 -36.72
N MET A 9 -12.83 19.18 -35.61
CA MET A 9 -13.54 18.81 -34.39
C MET A 9 -14.36 20.02 -33.94
N SER A 10 -15.68 19.90 -34.03
CA SER A 10 -16.60 20.82 -33.39
C SER A 10 -16.33 20.81 -31.89
N ARG A 11 -16.18 22.01 -31.31
CA ARG A 11 -16.13 22.20 -29.86
C ARG A 11 -17.52 21.94 -29.29
N GLY A 12 -17.89 20.67 -29.16
CA GLY A 12 -19.01 20.23 -28.36
C GLY A 12 -18.62 20.32 -26.88
N SER A 13 -19.20 21.28 -26.17
CA SER A 13 -19.22 21.32 -24.71
C SER A 13 -19.87 20.03 -24.19
N GLY A 14 -19.12 19.16 -23.53
CA GLY A 14 -19.68 17.92 -22.98
C GLY A 14 -18.71 16.88 -22.43
N PHE A 15 -17.38 17.04 -22.57
CA PHE A 15 -16.44 16.20 -21.82
C PHE A 15 -16.25 16.77 -20.42
N ASN A 16 -17.05 16.28 -19.49
CA ASN A 16 -16.80 16.44 -18.06
C ASN A 16 -15.37 15.97 -17.78
N ARG A 17 -14.47 16.91 -17.48
CA ARG A 17 -13.18 16.67 -16.84
C ARG A 17 -13.41 16.17 -15.41
N ALA A 18 -13.95 14.96 -15.28
CA ALA A 18 -13.80 14.15 -14.10
C ALA A 18 -12.62 13.19 -14.35
N LEU A 19 -11.43 13.75 -14.59
CA LEU A 19 -10.19 13.05 -14.27
C LEU A 19 -10.15 13.01 -12.75
N ILE A 20 -10.81 12.00 -12.18
CA ILE A 20 -10.68 11.66 -10.77
C ILE A 20 -9.20 11.34 -10.59
N MET A 21 -8.48 12.25 -9.95
CA MET A 21 -7.19 11.96 -9.35
C MET A 21 -7.45 10.90 -8.29
N ASN A 22 -7.41 9.63 -8.67
CA ASN A 22 -7.30 8.54 -7.72
C ASN A 22 -5.91 8.65 -7.11
N LYS A 23 -5.82 9.35 -5.97
CA LYS A 23 -4.59 9.49 -5.17
C LYS A 23 -4.19 8.19 -4.48
N ASP A 24 -5.04 7.16 -4.54
CA ASP A 24 -4.95 5.97 -3.71
C ASP A 24 -4.78 4.68 -4.52
N LEU A 25 -4.00 4.69 -5.60
CA LEU A 25 -3.46 3.44 -6.12
C LEU A 25 -2.29 3.03 -5.22
N PRO A 26 -2.32 1.85 -4.59
CA PRO A 26 -1.19 1.39 -3.80
C PRO A 26 -0.02 1.10 -4.75
N MET A 27 0.90 2.07 -4.86
CA MET A 27 2.26 1.75 -5.24
C MET A 27 2.80 0.85 -4.13
N ARG A 28 3.21 -0.36 -4.51
CA ARG A 28 3.82 -1.31 -3.58
C ARG A 28 5.13 -0.69 -3.08
N ARG A 29 5.26 -0.68 -1.77
CA ARG A 29 6.40 -0.16 -1.01
C ARG A 29 6.63 -1.12 0.13
N LEU A 30 7.86 -1.54 0.34
CA LEU A 30 8.25 -2.26 1.53
C LEU A 30 8.02 -1.34 2.72
N LYS A 31 7.06 -1.73 3.57
CA LYS A 31 6.75 -1.03 4.81
C LYS A 31 7.46 -1.76 5.95
N LEU A 32 8.14 -1.00 6.79
CA LEU A 32 8.73 -1.53 8.02
C LEU A 32 7.71 -1.43 9.15
N HIS A 33 7.69 -2.45 10.02
CA HIS A 33 7.03 -2.34 11.32
C HIS A 33 7.70 -1.24 12.15
N GLU A 34 6.99 -0.69 13.13
CA GLU A 34 7.53 0.40 13.96
C GLU A 34 8.85 0.02 14.64
N TYR A 35 8.98 -1.22 15.14
CA TYR A 35 10.22 -1.67 15.76
C TYR A 35 11.39 -1.78 14.76
N GLN A 36 11.11 -2.14 13.49
CA GLN A 36 12.10 -2.22 12.42
C GLN A 36 12.53 -0.82 11.97
N ALA A 37 11.55 0.08 11.79
CA ALA A 37 11.79 1.49 11.51
C ALA A 37 12.63 2.14 12.61
N GLY A 38 12.26 1.95 13.88
CA GLY A 38 13.03 2.44 15.03
C GLY A 38 14.46 1.88 15.05
N LYS A 39 14.63 0.56 14.89
CA LYS A 39 15.95 -0.08 14.81
C LYS A 39 16.80 0.46 13.66
N LEU A 40 16.19 0.72 12.50
CA LEU A 40 16.86 1.32 11.36
C LEU A 40 17.33 2.75 11.70
N LEU A 41 16.41 3.60 12.17
CA LEU A 41 16.70 4.99 12.52
C LEU A 41 17.75 5.09 13.63
N HIS A 42 17.74 4.17 14.60
CA HIS A 42 18.76 4.09 15.64
C HIS A 42 20.17 3.84 15.10
N LYS A 43 20.33 3.03 14.05
CA LYS A 43 21.63 2.84 13.36
C LYS A 43 22.15 4.15 12.76
N TYR A 44 21.23 5.01 12.33
CA TYR A 44 21.50 6.37 11.88
C TYR A 44 21.54 7.38 13.04
N ARG A 45 21.67 6.94 14.30
CA ARG A 45 21.80 7.82 15.48
C ARG A 45 20.58 8.69 15.76
N VAL A 46 19.43 8.42 15.14
CA VAL A 46 18.18 9.07 15.52
C VAL A 46 17.77 8.55 16.91
N PRO A 47 17.53 9.43 17.90
CA PRO A 47 17.08 8.99 19.20
C PRO A 47 15.70 8.34 19.10
N ILE A 48 15.54 7.17 19.69
CA ILE A 48 14.29 6.39 19.78
C ILE A 48 14.07 5.96 21.23
N PRO A 49 12.83 5.66 21.67
CA PRO A 49 12.60 5.06 22.97
C PRO A 49 13.27 3.68 23.08
N LEU A 50 13.70 3.32 24.29
CA LEU A 50 14.06 1.94 24.61
C LEU A 50 12.86 1.03 24.32
N GLY A 51 13.11 -0.09 23.65
CA GLY A 51 12.05 -1.07 23.43
C GLY A 51 12.53 -2.42 22.90
N GLY A 52 11.61 -3.38 22.92
CA GLY A 52 11.85 -4.75 22.48
C GLY A 52 10.56 -5.43 22.04
N VAL A 53 10.69 -6.47 21.24
CA VAL A 53 9.56 -7.20 20.66
C VAL A 53 9.29 -8.49 21.41
N ALA A 54 8.04 -8.93 21.40
CA ALA A 54 7.63 -10.23 21.93
C ALA A 54 6.58 -10.88 21.03
N LEU A 55 6.72 -12.20 20.82
CA LEU A 55 5.78 -13.00 20.03
C LEU A 55 4.61 -13.52 20.87
N ASN A 56 4.75 -13.51 22.19
CA ASN A 56 3.75 -14.04 23.13
C ASN A 56 3.87 -13.39 24.50
N SER A 57 2.90 -13.67 25.37
CA SER A 57 2.81 -13.15 26.74
C SER A 57 4.06 -13.45 27.59
N LYS A 58 4.65 -14.65 27.48
CA LYS A 58 5.82 -15.04 28.27
C LYS A 58 7.06 -14.25 27.86
N GLU A 59 7.29 -14.10 26.56
CA GLU A 59 8.37 -13.25 26.04
C GLU A 59 8.17 -11.78 26.43
N ALA A 60 6.93 -11.29 26.36
CA ALA A 60 6.61 -9.90 26.71
C ALA A 60 6.93 -9.60 28.18
N LEU A 61 6.66 -10.55 29.09
CA LEU A 61 7.06 -10.47 30.49
C LEU A 61 8.58 -10.39 30.66
N LEU A 62 9.33 -11.22 29.94
CA LEU A 62 10.80 -11.24 30.01
C LEU A 62 11.40 -9.92 29.50
N VAL A 63 10.92 -9.43 28.36
CA VAL A 63 11.34 -8.16 27.75
C VAL A 63 11.07 -7.00 28.71
N ALA A 64 9.86 -6.91 29.28
CA ALA A 64 9.52 -5.85 30.22
C ALA A 64 10.38 -5.91 31.50
N ARG A 65 10.65 -7.11 32.03
CA ARG A 65 11.53 -7.28 33.21
C ARG A 65 12.98 -6.87 32.93
N GLN A 66 13.50 -7.14 31.73
CA GLN A 66 14.85 -6.71 31.35
C GLN A 66 14.99 -5.18 31.37
N PHE A 67 13.98 -4.45 30.91
CA PHE A 67 13.97 -2.99 30.98
C PHE A 67 13.80 -2.49 32.42
N GLY A 68 12.84 -3.05 33.16
CA GLY A 68 12.55 -2.66 34.53
C GLY A 68 13.69 -2.92 35.53
N GLN A 69 14.57 -3.88 35.25
CA GLN A 69 15.79 -4.13 36.04
C GLN A 69 16.81 -2.99 35.93
N GLN A 70 16.85 -2.28 34.80
CA GLN A 70 17.78 -1.17 34.60
C GLN A 70 17.26 0.09 35.31
N ARG A 71 15.95 0.34 35.28
CA ARG A 71 15.29 1.46 35.94
C ARG A 71 13.79 1.19 36.12
N PRO A 72 13.17 1.57 37.25
CA PRO A 72 11.71 1.59 37.36
C PRO A 72 11.08 2.50 36.31
N MET A 73 10.15 1.96 35.52
CA MET A 73 9.51 2.67 34.40
C MET A 73 8.11 2.10 34.11
N GLU A 74 7.27 2.92 33.49
CA GLU A 74 6.02 2.48 32.87
C GLU A 74 6.29 2.09 31.40
N TYR A 75 5.40 1.31 30.81
CA TYR A 75 5.54 0.73 29.47
C TYR A 75 4.40 1.15 28.57
N VAL A 76 4.66 1.13 27.26
CA VAL A 76 3.64 1.17 26.24
C VAL A 76 3.74 -0.12 25.42
N VAL A 77 2.65 -0.87 25.32
CA VAL A 77 2.53 -2.07 24.50
C VAL A 77 1.82 -1.70 23.20
N LYS A 78 2.51 -1.86 22.08
CA LYS A 78 2.04 -1.47 20.75
C LYS A 78 1.94 -2.69 19.83
N ALA A 79 0.75 -2.99 19.35
CA ALA A 79 0.52 -3.98 18.30
C ALA A 79 1.35 -3.65 17.05
N GLN A 80 2.02 -4.65 16.49
CA GLN A 80 2.83 -4.47 15.27
C GLN A 80 2.04 -5.00 14.06
N VAL A 81 1.50 -4.05 13.30
CA VAL A 81 0.79 -4.27 12.04
C VAL A 81 1.20 -3.16 11.06
N LEU A 82 1.22 -3.45 9.75
CA LEU A 82 1.60 -2.47 8.72
C LEU A 82 0.43 -1.55 8.30
N GLY A 83 -0.36 -1.13 9.28
CA GLY A 83 -1.48 -0.21 9.16
C GLY A 83 -1.50 0.81 10.30
N GLY A 84 -1.95 2.03 10.01
CA GLY A 84 -2.10 3.09 11.01
C GLY A 84 -3.42 2.98 11.81
N GLY A 85 -3.62 3.91 12.73
CA GLY A 85 -4.85 3.99 13.54
C GLY A 85 -4.96 2.90 14.61
N ARG A 86 -3.84 2.28 14.99
CA ARG A 86 -3.77 1.15 15.93
C ARG A 86 -4.49 1.44 17.25
N GLY A 87 -4.29 2.63 17.83
CA GLY A 87 -4.90 3.02 19.11
C GLY A 87 -6.43 3.03 19.12
N LEU A 88 -7.07 3.29 17.97
CA LEU A 88 -8.53 3.32 17.82
C LEU A 88 -9.12 2.02 17.24
N GLY A 89 -8.27 1.02 16.98
CA GLY A 89 -8.69 -0.26 16.44
C GLY A 89 -9.32 -1.19 17.49
N HIS A 90 -9.74 -2.38 17.05
CA HIS A 90 -10.16 -3.46 17.94
C HIS A 90 -9.69 -4.81 17.40
N PHE A 91 -9.52 -5.78 18.29
CA PHE A 91 -9.14 -7.14 17.95
C PHE A 91 -10.39 -7.99 17.70
N ARG A 92 -10.46 -8.65 16.54
CA ARG A 92 -11.67 -9.35 16.08
C ARG A 92 -12.05 -10.52 17.00
N GLU A 93 -11.07 -11.32 17.41
CA GLU A 93 -11.29 -12.62 18.05
C GLU A 93 -11.78 -12.49 19.49
N ASN A 94 -11.43 -11.40 20.18
CA ASN A 94 -11.74 -11.19 21.60
C ASN A 94 -12.37 -9.83 21.90
N ASN A 95 -12.70 -9.04 20.88
CA ASN A 95 -13.25 -7.69 20.98
C ASN A 95 -12.41 -6.72 21.86
N PHE A 96 -11.11 -6.99 22.00
CA PHE A 96 -10.23 -6.16 22.81
C PHE A 96 -9.98 -4.82 22.11
N GLN A 97 -10.16 -3.72 22.83
CA GLN A 97 -10.13 -2.37 22.27
C GLN A 97 -8.72 -1.78 22.30
N GLY A 98 -8.32 -1.16 21.20
CA GLY A 98 -7.04 -0.48 21.02
C GLY A 98 -5.85 -1.41 20.83
N GLY A 99 -4.98 -1.04 19.90
CA GLY A 99 -3.68 -1.67 19.67
C GLY A 99 -2.51 -0.99 20.39
N VAL A 100 -2.75 0.02 21.22
CA VAL A 100 -1.71 0.76 21.95
C VAL A 100 -2.17 0.98 23.38
N HIS A 101 -1.44 0.45 24.36
CA HIS A 101 -1.82 0.47 25.78
C HIS A 101 -0.67 0.88 26.67
N LEU A 102 -0.95 1.79 27.61
CA LEU A 102 -0.01 2.17 28.66
C LEU A 102 -0.22 1.29 29.89
N VAL A 103 0.85 0.71 30.40
CA VAL A 103 0.83 -0.19 31.56
C VAL A 103 1.99 0.10 32.50
N LYS A 104 1.88 -0.31 33.77
CA LYS A 104 2.83 0.06 34.82
C LYS A 104 3.75 -1.07 35.24
N THR A 105 3.33 -2.32 35.05
CA THR A 105 4.09 -3.50 35.52
C THR A 105 4.39 -4.47 34.38
N PRO A 106 5.49 -5.25 34.47
CA PRO A 106 5.77 -6.33 33.53
C PRO A 106 4.64 -7.36 33.41
N GLU A 107 3.92 -7.63 34.50
CA GLU A 107 2.78 -8.54 34.51
C GLU A 107 1.63 -8.01 33.64
N GLN A 108 1.32 -6.71 33.74
CA GLN A 108 0.34 -6.07 32.87
C GLN A 108 0.76 -6.08 31.40
N VAL A 109 2.07 -5.94 31.11
CA VAL A 109 2.59 -6.10 29.74
C VAL A 109 2.24 -7.48 29.19
N ALA A 110 2.44 -8.53 29.99
CA ALA A 110 2.14 -9.91 29.60
C ALA A 110 0.64 -10.15 29.34
N GLU A 111 -0.23 -9.60 30.19
CA GLU A 111 -1.69 -9.66 30.03
C GLU A 111 -2.18 -8.97 28.76
N ILE A 112 -1.62 -7.80 28.44
CA ILE A 112 -1.96 -7.08 27.21
C ILE A 112 -1.45 -7.84 25.99
N ALA A 113 -0.21 -8.35 26.02
CA ALA A 113 0.36 -9.12 24.93
C ALA A 113 -0.47 -10.38 24.61
N GLU A 114 -0.97 -11.09 25.62
CA GLU A 114 -1.89 -12.23 25.43
C GLU A 114 -3.16 -11.83 24.68
N LYS A 115 -3.68 -10.62 24.92
CA LYS A 115 -4.87 -10.10 24.25
C LYS A 115 -4.62 -9.68 22.80
N MET A 116 -3.37 -9.53 22.37
CA MET A 116 -2.99 -9.03 21.04
C MET A 116 -2.30 -10.05 20.13
N CYS A 117 -1.32 -10.79 20.64
CA CYS A 117 -0.49 -11.69 19.84
C CYS A 117 -1.32 -12.83 19.22
N GLY A 118 -1.13 -13.07 17.92
CA GLY A 118 -1.82 -14.11 17.15
C GLY A 118 -3.27 -13.75 16.78
N LYS A 119 -3.69 -12.51 16.97
CA LYS A 119 -5.06 -12.02 16.68
C LYS A 119 -5.07 -10.99 15.57
N THR A 120 -6.25 -10.65 15.08
CA THR A 120 -6.43 -9.72 13.96
C THR A 120 -6.84 -8.34 14.48
N LEU A 121 -6.01 -7.33 14.23
CA LEU A 121 -6.30 -5.93 14.54
C LEU A 121 -7.04 -5.27 13.37
N VAL A 122 -8.28 -4.87 13.63
CA VAL A 122 -9.12 -4.12 12.70
C VAL A 122 -8.96 -2.63 13.00
N THR A 123 -8.58 -1.84 11.99
CA THR A 123 -8.48 -0.38 12.06
C THR A 123 -9.22 0.24 10.88
N LYS A 124 -9.45 1.55 10.95
CA LYS A 124 -10.02 2.31 9.82
C LYS A 124 -9.20 2.12 8.52
N GLN A 125 -7.89 1.90 8.63
CA GLN A 125 -6.99 1.77 7.49
C GLN A 125 -6.87 0.34 6.96
N SER A 126 -7.08 -0.69 7.81
CA SER A 126 -7.07 -2.09 7.37
C SER A 126 -8.42 -2.59 6.87
N GLY A 127 -9.50 -1.83 7.11
CA GLY A 127 -10.85 -2.22 6.76
C GLY A 127 -11.32 -3.44 7.57
N GLU A 128 -12.46 -4.01 7.21
CA GLU A 128 -13.05 -5.13 7.95
C GLU A 128 -12.14 -6.37 7.99
N ALA A 129 -11.30 -6.56 6.97
CA ALA A 129 -10.36 -7.68 6.87
C ALA A 129 -9.27 -7.64 7.97
N GLY A 130 -8.95 -6.46 8.51
CA GLY A 130 -7.94 -6.31 9.55
C GLY A 130 -6.54 -6.74 9.11
N LEU A 131 -5.59 -6.70 10.05
CA LEU A 131 -4.22 -7.19 9.84
C LEU A 131 -3.81 -8.11 11.00
N PRO A 132 -3.06 -9.19 10.72
CA PRO A 132 -2.60 -10.10 11.77
C PRO A 132 -1.55 -9.41 12.65
N CYS A 133 -1.78 -9.42 13.96
CA CYS A 133 -0.84 -8.94 14.98
C CYS A 133 -0.05 -10.14 15.53
N ASN A 134 1.02 -10.53 14.84
CA ASN A 134 1.84 -11.68 15.24
C ASN A 134 2.76 -11.37 16.42
N LEU A 135 3.03 -10.09 16.68
CA LEU A 135 3.95 -9.66 17.73
C LEU A 135 3.57 -8.27 18.26
N VAL A 136 4.06 -7.96 19.45
CA VAL A 136 3.92 -6.64 20.08
C VAL A 136 5.29 -6.00 20.31
N TYR A 137 5.31 -4.67 20.27
CA TYR A 137 6.46 -3.85 20.61
C TYR A 137 6.24 -3.23 21.99
N ILE A 138 7.09 -3.57 22.94
CA ILE A 138 7.10 -3.04 24.30
C ILE A 138 8.12 -1.93 24.34
N VAL A 139 7.69 -0.70 24.61
CA VAL A 139 8.57 0.47 24.70
C VAL A 139 8.45 1.15 26.04
N GLU A 140 9.46 1.94 26.40
CA GLU A 140 9.37 2.82 27.56
C GLU A 140 8.31 3.90 27.39
N LYS A 141 7.61 4.22 28.48
CA LYS A 141 6.77 5.41 28.52
C LYS A 141 7.64 6.65 28.63
N LEU A 142 7.59 7.46 27.58
CA LEU A 142 8.28 8.74 27.51
C LEU A 142 7.57 9.82 28.36
N SER A 143 8.35 10.67 29.02
CA SER A 143 7.85 11.88 29.71
C SER A 143 7.81 13.05 28.73
N ILE A 144 6.80 13.05 27.87
CA ILE A 144 6.66 14.01 26.75
C ILE A 144 6.19 15.37 27.28
N SER A 145 6.94 16.42 26.92
CA SER A 145 6.62 17.84 27.18
C SER A 145 5.86 18.45 26.00
N LYS A 146 6.30 18.19 24.77
CA LYS A 146 5.66 18.65 23.53
C LYS A 146 5.76 17.60 22.44
N GLU A 147 4.77 17.57 21.55
CA GLU A 147 4.71 16.69 20.39
C GLU A 147 4.74 17.50 19.10
N TYR A 148 5.51 17.03 18.12
CA TYR A 148 5.67 17.63 16.80
C TYR A 148 5.44 16.57 15.72
N TYR A 149 5.23 17.03 14.49
CA TYR A 149 5.21 16.19 13.30
C TYR A 149 6.47 16.45 12.48
N LEU A 150 7.11 15.38 11.98
CA LEU A 150 8.22 15.45 11.04
C LEU A 150 8.12 14.30 10.05
N SER A 151 8.19 14.59 8.76
CA SER A 151 8.40 13.59 7.72
C SER A 151 9.38 14.05 6.66
N LEU A 152 9.94 13.08 5.95
CA LEU A 152 10.79 13.24 4.78
C LEU A 152 10.27 12.31 3.69
N THR A 153 9.94 12.87 2.53
CA THR A 153 9.43 12.12 1.37
C THR A 153 9.85 12.79 0.06
N LEU A 154 9.44 12.25 -1.09
CA LEU A 154 9.71 12.83 -2.40
C LEU A 154 8.57 13.74 -2.86
N ASP A 155 8.84 15.04 -3.05
CA ASP A 155 7.92 15.93 -3.77
C ASP A 155 8.01 15.65 -5.27
N ARG A 156 7.02 14.90 -5.78
CA ARG A 156 6.96 14.52 -7.20
C ARG A 156 6.85 15.72 -8.15
N LYS A 157 6.30 16.86 -7.72
CA LYS A 157 6.20 18.06 -8.56
C LYS A 157 7.55 18.77 -8.66
N ALA A 158 8.25 18.88 -7.54
CA ALA A 158 9.57 19.50 -7.49
C ALA A 158 10.69 18.56 -7.96
N GLY A 159 10.46 17.24 -7.95
CA GLY A 159 11.49 16.23 -8.21
C GLY A 159 12.58 16.20 -7.14
N LYS A 160 12.24 16.55 -5.89
CA LYS A 160 13.20 16.74 -4.78
C LYS A 160 12.72 16.07 -3.50
N PRO A 161 13.62 15.52 -2.67
CA PRO A 161 13.29 15.20 -1.29
C PRO A 161 12.76 16.45 -0.57
N VAL A 162 11.75 16.27 0.27
CA VAL A 162 11.12 17.35 1.02
C VAL A 162 10.90 16.91 2.46
N PHE A 163 11.44 17.69 3.39
CA PHE A 163 11.01 17.62 4.78
C PHE A 163 9.69 18.36 4.94
N ILE A 164 8.74 17.76 5.63
CA ILE A 164 7.46 18.36 6.02
C ILE A 164 7.37 18.29 7.55
N TYR A 165 7.16 19.42 8.21
CA TYR A 165 7.15 19.45 9.68
C TYR A 165 6.15 20.47 10.22
N SER A 166 5.69 20.21 11.45
CA SER A 166 4.66 21.02 12.11
C SER A 166 4.74 20.94 13.63
N LYS A 167 4.23 21.97 14.31
CA LYS A 167 3.95 21.96 15.76
C LYS A 167 2.74 21.08 16.12
N ALA A 168 1.89 20.73 15.15
CA ALA A 168 0.75 19.86 15.37
C ALA A 168 1.15 18.37 15.33
N GLY A 169 1.91 17.92 16.33
CA GLY A 169 2.24 16.51 16.52
C GLY A 169 1.09 15.68 17.10
N GLY A 170 1.16 14.36 16.95
CA GLY A 170 0.18 13.42 17.53
C GLY A 170 -1.19 13.40 16.81
N MET A 171 -1.34 14.17 15.73
CA MET A 171 -2.57 14.28 14.93
C MET A 171 -2.34 13.78 13.51
N ASN A 172 -3.44 13.57 12.77
CA ASN A 172 -3.37 13.28 11.34
C ASN A 172 -2.90 14.54 10.57
N ILE A 173 -1.79 14.41 9.84
CA ILE A 173 -1.18 15.57 9.16
C ILE A 173 -2.02 16.06 7.97
N GLU A 174 -2.79 15.19 7.33
CA GLU A 174 -3.67 15.56 6.23
C GLU A 174 -4.79 16.50 6.70
N ASP A 175 -5.33 16.26 7.90
CA ASP A 175 -6.30 17.15 8.54
C ASP A 175 -5.69 18.52 8.88
N VAL A 176 -4.44 18.55 9.37
CA VAL A 176 -3.69 19.80 9.62
C VAL A 176 -3.45 20.55 8.30
N ALA A 177 -3.11 19.84 7.22
CA ALA A 177 -2.87 20.44 5.90
C ALA A 177 -4.12 21.07 5.31
N HIS A 178 -5.30 20.50 5.60
CA HIS A 178 -6.58 21.03 5.14
C HIS A 178 -7.06 22.19 6.02
N ASN A 179 -7.02 22.02 7.35
CA ASN A 179 -7.67 22.94 8.29
C ASN A 179 -6.76 24.11 8.72
N THR A 180 -5.45 23.87 8.83
CA THR A 180 -4.46 24.84 9.30
C THR A 180 -3.16 24.75 8.49
N PRO A 181 -3.20 25.02 7.17
CA PRO A 181 -2.06 24.85 6.27
C PRO A 181 -0.83 25.67 6.67
N ASP A 182 -1.03 26.83 7.32
CA ASP A 182 0.05 27.72 7.78
C ASP A 182 0.92 27.10 8.90
N GLN A 183 0.47 26.00 9.51
CA GLN A 183 1.25 25.25 10.49
C GLN A 183 2.19 24.21 9.84
N ILE A 184 2.16 24.07 8.52
CA ILE A 184 2.99 23.11 7.79
C ILE A 184 4.13 23.85 7.09
N PHE A 185 5.34 23.48 7.50
CA PHE A 185 6.56 24.00 6.91
C PHE A 185 7.20 22.94 6.02
N LYS A 186 7.94 23.40 5.00
CA LYS A 186 8.62 22.52 4.04
C LYS A 186 10.05 22.97 3.81
N ILE A 187 10.96 22.00 3.67
CA ILE A 187 12.33 22.24 3.20
C ILE A 187 12.58 21.26 2.05
N HIS A 188 12.73 21.79 0.83
CA HIS A 188 13.14 20.99 -0.32
C HIS A 188 14.66 20.87 -0.35
N VAL A 189 15.15 19.65 -0.45
CA VAL A 189 16.60 19.36 -0.47
C VAL A 189 17.04 19.14 -1.91
N ASP A 190 18.05 19.86 -2.37
CA ASP A 190 18.70 19.55 -3.63
C ASP A 190 19.68 18.40 -3.43
N ILE A 191 19.50 17.29 -4.15
CA ILE A 191 20.32 16.08 -3.95
C ILE A 191 21.81 16.30 -4.24
N ASN A 192 22.17 17.30 -5.04
CA ASN A 192 23.57 17.60 -5.36
C ASN A 192 24.22 18.52 -4.31
N GLN A 193 23.42 19.37 -3.67
CA GLN A 193 23.91 20.33 -2.66
C GLN A 193 23.79 19.80 -1.24
N GLY A 194 22.84 18.88 -1.00
CA GLY A 194 22.50 18.37 0.32
C GLY A 194 21.75 19.39 1.17
N LEU A 195 21.79 19.18 2.48
CA LEU A 195 21.10 20.00 3.46
C LEU A 195 21.82 21.34 3.72
N ASN A 196 21.06 22.43 3.65
CA ASN A 196 21.51 23.75 4.08
C ASN A 196 21.28 23.94 5.59
N ILE A 197 22.32 24.34 6.33
CA ILE A 197 22.24 24.55 7.78
C ILE A 197 21.26 25.67 8.13
N ASP A 198 21.17 26.74 7.33
CA ASP A 198 20.28 27.86 7.62
C ASP A 198 18.80 27.45 7.58
N ASP A 199 18.44 26.55 6.65
CA ASP A 199 17.09 25.97 6.57
C ASP A 199 16.77 25.13 7.80
N LEU A 200 17.75 24.37 8.31
CA LEU A 200 17.59 23.56 9.52
C LEU A 200 17.49 24.42 10.79
N LEU A 201 18.24 25.53 10.86
CA LEU A 201 18.11 26.51 11.94
C LEU A 201 16.75 27.22 11.88
N GLN A 202 16.24 27.49 10.68
CA GLN A 202 14.89 28.01 10.51
C GLN A 202 13.84 26.97 10.90
N ALA A 203 14.06 25.68 10.64
CA ALA A 203 13.18 24.61 11.11
C ALA A 203 13.08 24.57 12.63
N ALA A 204 14.21 24.72 13.34
CA ALA A 204 14.23 24.80 14.79
C ALA A 204 13.38 25.98 15.31
N LYS A 205 13.47 27.15 14.68
CA LYS A 205 12.62 28.30 15.01
C LYS A 205 11.14 28.06 14.74
N ASN A 206 10.83 27.52 13.56
CA ASN A 206 9.46 27.19 13.17
C ASN A 206 8.81 26.15 14.11
N LEU A 207 9.59 25.36 14.85
CA LEU A 207 9.15 24.39 15.82
C LEU A 207 9.19 24.89 17.28
N ASP A 208 9.62 26.14 17.54
CA ASP A 208 9.94 26.65 18.89
C ASP A 208 10.95 25.76 19.65
N LEU A 209 12.00 25.32 18.95
CA LEU A 209 13.07 24.44 19.42
C LEU A 209 14.45 25.11 19.30
N GLU A 210 14.54 26.43 19.37
CA GLU A 210 15.79 27.19 19.23
C GLU A 210 16.85 26.81 20.27
N ASP A 211 16.42 26.57 21.51
CA ASP A 211 17.30 26.11 22.60
C ASP A 211 17.86 24.70 22.33
N TYR A 212 17.19 23.94 21.47
CA TYR A 212 17.55 22.58 21.08
C TYR A 212 18.05 22.49 19.63
N LYS A 213 18.41 23.62 19.00
CA LYS A 213 18.79 23.69 17.57
C LYS A 213 19.85 22.67 17.14
N SER A 214 20.82 22.37 18.00
CA SER A 214 21.85 21.37 17.71
C SER A 214 21.27 19.96 17.54
N GLN A 215 20.28 19.60 18.38
CA GLN A 215 19.57 18.32 18.28
C GLN A 215 18.69 18.29 17.01
N VAL A 216 18.01 19.39 16.69
CA VAL A 216 17.20 19.51 15.45
C VAL A 216 18.08 19.34 14.20
N VAL A 217 19.19 20.07 14.11
CA VAL A 217 20.14 19.96 12.99
C VAL A 217 20.68 18.54 12.88
N PHE A 218 21.05 17.92 14.01
CA PHE A 218 21.54 16.55 14.04
C PHE A 218 20.48 15.56 13.53
N LEU A 219 19.25 15.66 14.03
CA LEU A 219 18.14 14.81 13.65
C LEU A 219 17.86 14.88 12.14
N PHE A 220 17.69 16.09 11.58
CA PHE A 220 17.36 16.26 10.17
C PHE A 220 18.46 15.70 9.25
N LYS A 221 19.74 15.91 9.60
CA LYS A 221 20.87 15.35 8.84
C LYS A 221 20.83 13.83 8.80
N HIS A 222 20.68 13.19 9.95
CA HIS A 222 20.70 11.73 10.03
C HIS A 222 19.45 11.08 9.40
N LEU A 223 18.30 11.76 9.45
CA LEU A 223 17.12 11.31 8.71
C LEU A 223 17.33 11.40 7.19
N TYR A 224 17.98 12.46 6.70
CA TYR A 224 18.33 12.59 5.29
C TYR A 224 19.33 11.53 4.85
N ASP A 225 20.38 11.29 5.65
CA ASP A 225 21.36 10.24 5.38
C ASP A 225 20.67 8.86 5.30
N CYS A 226 19.80 8.54 6.26
CA CYS A 226 19.00 7.31 6.23
C CYS A 226 18.11 7.23 4.97
N PHE A 227 17.46 8.33 4.61
CA PHE A 227 16.54 8.38 3.47
C PHE A 227 17.26 8.09 2.15
N ILE A 228 18.41 8.72 1.94
CA ILE A 228 19.21 8.54 0.71
C ILE A 228 19.88 7.16 0.68
N GLU A 229 20.54 6.74 1.76
CA GLU A 229 21.29 5.48 1.77
C GLU A 229 20.41 4.23 1.70
N LYS A 230 19.18 4.33 2.22
CA LYS A 230 18.23 3.21 2.27
C LYS A 230 17.17 3.24 1.20
N ASP A 231 17.28 4.16 0.24
CA ASP A 231 16.28 4.36 -0.82
C ASP A 231 14.86 4.45 -0.23
N ALA A 232 14.71 5.24 0.84
CA ALA A 232 13.42 5.39 1.49
C ALA A 232 12.51 6.25 0.60
N ASP A 233 11.26 5.83 0.46
CA ASP A 233 10.19 6.62 -0.16
C ASP A 233 9.61 7.62 0.84
N MET A 234 9.60 7.24 2.11
CA MET A 234 9.06 8.06 3.20
C MET A 234 9.68 7.64 4.53
N ILE A 235 10.06 8.63 5.33
CA ILE A 235 10.28 8.50 6.76
C ILE A 235 9.31 9.47 7.44
N GLU A 236 8.43 8.96 8.29
CA GLU A 236 7.48 9.76 9.05
C GLU A 236 7.70 9.48 10.55
N ILE A 237 7.78 10.54 11.34
CA ILE A 237 7.91 10.51 12.79
C ILE A 237 6.70 11.28 13.35
N ASN A 238 5.80 10.55 14.00
CA ASN A 238 4.58 11.14 14.55
C ASN A 238 4.10 10.38 15.80
N PRO A 239 4.39 10.89 17.02
CA PRO A 239 5.01 12.19 17.28
C PRO A 239 6.55 12.15 17.27
N LEU A 240 7.15 13.26 16.85
CA LEU A 240 8.48 13.66 17.28
C LEU A 240 8.32 14.35 18.63
N ALA A 241 8.88 13.79 19.69
CA ALA A 241 8.64 14.25 21.06
C ALA A 241 9.82 15.04 21.60
N LEU A 242 9.52 16.17 22.26
CA LEU A 242 10.44 16.83 23.20
C LEU A 242 10.13 16.30 24.59
N LEU A 243 11.10 15.68 25.23
CA LEU A 243 10.97 15.16 26.59
C LEU A 243 11.18 16.25 27.65
N ALA A 244 10.72 15.98 28.87
CA ALA A 244 10.87 16.88 30.01
C ALA A 244 12.34 17.20 30.36
N ASP A 245 13.30 16.33 29.99
CA ASP A 245 14.74 16.55 30.16
C ASP A 245 15.40 17.32 29.01
N GLY A 246 14.62 17.74 28.00
CA GLY A 246 15.11 18.47 26.84
C GLY A 246 15.61 17.58 25.69
N THR A 247 15.46 16.27 25.78
CA THR A 247 15.82 15.34 24.69
C THR A 247 14.75 15.34 23.61
N ILE A 248 15.15 15.41 22.33
CA ILE A 248 14.27 15.20 21.18
C ILE A 248 14.36 13.73 20.75
N VAL A 249 13.21 13.06 20.64
CA VAL A 249 13.13 11.61 20.35
C VAL A 249 12.03 11.30 19.34
N ALA A 250 12.29 10.37 18.43
CA ALA A 250 11.29 9.80 17.53
C ALA A 250 10.46 8.76 18.29
N ALA A 251 9.27 9.15 18.79
CA ALA A 251 8.46 8.30 19.69
C ALA A 251 7.65 7.23 18.95
N ASP A 252 7.28 7.49 17.70
CA ASP A 252 6.70 6.53 16.75
C ASP A 252 7.23 6.89 15.37
N SER A 253 7.56 5.86 14.59
CA SER A 253 8.16 6.04 13.27
C SER A 253 7.58 5.05 12.26
N LYS A 254 7.36 5.56 11.05
CA LYS A 254 6.89 4.81 9.90
C LYS A 254 7.85 5.04 8.76
N VAL A 255 8.44 3.96 8.26
CA VAL A 255 9.41 4.01 7.15
C VAL A 255 8.90 3.13 6.02
N THR A 256 8.95 3.66 4.81
CA THR A 256 8.67 2.91 3.58
C THR A 256 9.84 3.04 2.62
N ILE A 257 10.17 1.94 1.96
CA ILE A 257 11.32 1.81 1.05
C ILE A 257 10.81 1.66 -0.39
N ASP A 258 11.55 2.21 -1.36
CA ASP A 258 11.26 2.01 -2.77
C ASP A 258 11.50 0.54 -3.16
N ASP A 259 10.45 -0.12 -3.62
CA ASP A 259 10.50 -1.52 -4.05
C ASP A 259 11.48 -1.75 -5.21
N ASN A 260 11.68 -0.74 -6.06
CA ASN A 260 12.61 -0.81 -7.19
C ASN A 260 14.07 -0.85 -6.72
N ALA A 261 14.37 -0.44 -5.49
CA ALA A 261 15.72 -0.45 -4.93
C ALA A 261 16.03 -1.72 -4.13
N LEU A 262 15.08 -2.64 -3.95
CA LEU A 262 15.28 -3.85 -3.12
C LEU A 262 16.39 -4.78 -3.59
N PHE A 263 16.81 -4.70 -4.86
CA PHE A 263 17.98 -5.44 -5.36
C PHE A 263 19.30 -5.05 -4.67
N ARG A 264 19.40 -3.80 -4.19
CA ARG A 264 20.53 -3.26 -3.43
C ARG A 264 20.25 -3.09 -1.93
N GLN A 265 19.00 -3.13 -1.50
CA GLN A 265 18.57 -3.08 -0.09
C GLN A 265 18.23 -4.48 0.46
N LYS A 266 19.17 -5.43 0.36
CA LYS A 266 18.93 -6.85 0.68
C LYS A 266 18.64 -7.12 2.16
N ASP A 267 19.25 -6.34 3.05
CA ASP A 267 19.03 -6.41 4.50
C ASP A 267 17.58 -6.04 4.85
N LEU A 268 17.04 -4.99 4.23
CA LEU A 268 15.66 -4.57 4.44
C LEU A 268 14.65 -5.53 3.79
N LYS A 269 14.96 -6.06 2.61
CA LYS A 269 14.12 -7.08 1.96
C LYS A 269 13.97 -8.34 2.83
N ALA A 270 15.02 -8.75 3.53
CA ALA A 270 14.97 -9.90 4.44
C ALA A 270 14.08 -9.66 5.68
N GLU A 271 13.78 -8.40 6.00
CA GLU A 271 12.89 -8.00 7.09
C GLU A 271 11.41 -7.84 6.63
N GLU A 272 11.07 -8.11 5.35
CA GLU A 272 9.70 -8.01 4.80
C GLU A 272 8.73 -8.98 5.50
N ASP A 273 7.67 -8.45 6.12
CA ASP A 273 6.60 -9.25 6.71
C ASP A 273 5.46 -9.50 5.70
N LEU A 274 5.54 -10.63 5.02
CA LEU A 274 4.53 -11.06 4.06
C LEU A 274 3.18 -11.40 4.71
N SER A 275 3.10 -11.63 6.03
CA SER A 275 1.82 -11.93 6.69
C SER A 275 0.84 -10.75 6.63
N GLN A 276 1.36 -9.54 6.42
CA GLN A 276 0.60 -8.29 6.35
C GLN A 276 0.03 -8.04 4.95
N GLN A 277 0.41 -8.85 3.95
CA GLN A 277 -0.07 -8.75 2.57
C GLN A 277 -1.26 -9.67 2.34
N ASN A 278 -2.18 -9.24 1.49
CA ASN A 278 -3.29 -10.09 1.05
C ASN A 278 -2.74 -11.37 0.41
N TYR A 279 -3.29 -12.54 0.76
CA TYR A 279 -2.79 -13.82 0.24
C TYR A 279 -2.90 -13.91 -1.29
N LYS A 280 -3.91 -13.29 -1.90
CA LYS A 280 -4.08 -13.22 -3.36
C LYS A 280 -2.95 -12.42 -4.01
N GLU A 281 -2.57 -11.30 -3.39
CA GLU A 281 -1.42 -10.48 -3.83
C GLU A 281 -0.10 -11.24 -3.72
N ARG A 282 0.07 -12.05 -2.67
CA ARG A 282 1.27 -12.89 -2.49
C ARG A 282 1.39 -13.97 -3.55
N ILE A 283 0.31 -14.67 -3.85
CA ILE A 283 0.27 -15.69 -4.90
C ILE A 283 0.58 -15.04 -6.26
N ALA A 284 -0.05 -13.90 -6.55
CA ALA A 284 0.25 -13.16 -7.78
C ALA A 284 1.74 -12.76 -7.87
N LYS A 285 2.33 -12.27 -6.76
CA LYS A 285 3.75 -11.87 -6.71
C LYS A 285 4.71 -13.02 -7.01
N SER A 286 4.39 -14.27 -6.65
CA SER A 286 5.26 -15.42 -6.98
C SER A 286 5.32 -15.74 -8.49
N PHE A 287 4.38 -15.21 -9.27
CA PHE A 287 4.34 -15.33 -10.73
C PHE A 287 4.67 -14.01 -11.46
N ASP A 288 5.23 -13.04 -10.73
CA ASP A 288 5.57 -11.70 -11.25
C ASP A 288 4.35 -10.92 -11.77
N LEU A 289 3.19 -11.11 -11.12
CA LEU A 289 1.95 -10.44 -11.46
C LEU A 289 1.69 -9.21 -10.57
N ASN A 290 1.30 -8.10 -11.21
CA ASN A 290 0.91 -6.87 -10.52
C ASN A 290 -0.58 -6.92 -10.16
N TYR A 291 -0.90 -7.63 -9.09
CA TYR A 291 -2.26 -7.79 -8.56
C TYR A 291 -2.51 -6.88 -7.35
N ILE A 292 -3.66 -6.21 -7.28
CA ILE A 292 -4.12 -5.51 -6.07
C ILE A 292 -5.56 -5.96 -5.80
N TYR A 293 -5.82 -6.37 -4.56
CA TYR A 293 -7.16 -6.74 -4.14
C TYR A 293 -8.03 -5.49 -3.92
N ILE A 294 -9.27 -5.49 -4.41
CA ILE A 294 -10.20 -4.34 -4.30
C ILE A 294 -11.48 -4.69 -3.53
N GLY A 295 -11.97 -5.94 -3.63
CA GLY A 295 -13.20 -6.38 -2.93
C GLY A 295 -14.47 -6.16 -3.73
N GLY A 296 -14.58 -6.88 -4.86
CA GLY A 296 -15.71 -6.89 -5.78
C GLY A 296 -15.87 -8.26 -6.41
N ASN A 297 -16.69 -8.38 -7.46
CA ASN A 297 -17.07 -9.68 -8.02
C ASN A 297 -16.74 -9.87 -9.50
N ILE A 298 -16.11 -8.89 -10.15
CA ILE A 298 -15.66 -9.01 -11.54
C ILE A 298 -14.14 -9.00 -11.56
N GLY A 299 -13.55 -10.18 -11.77
CA GLY A 299 -12.11 -10.35 -11.87
C GLY A 299 -11.58 -9.68 -13.12
N CYS A 300 -10.58 -8.82 -13.00
CA CYS A 300 -9.96 -8.14 -14.16
C CYS A 300 -8.62 -8.78 -14.47
N LEU A 301 -8.30 -8.96 -15.76
CA LEU A 301 -6.97 -9.34 -16.23
C LEU A 301 -6.65 -8.52 -17.48
N VAL A 302 -5.63 -7.68 -17.38
CA VAL A 302 -5.34 -6.65 -18.38
C VAL A 302 -3.83 -6.54 -18.59
N ASN A 303 -3.39 -6.11 -19.77
CA ASN A 303 -2.01 -5.74 -20.02
C ASN A 303 -1.84 -4.21 -20.00
N GLY A 304 -0.94 -3.74 -19.15
CA GLY A 304 -0.63 -2.34 -18.92
C GLY A 304 -1.51 -1.70 -17.84
N ALA A 305 -0.87 -1.12 -16.83
CA ALA A 305 -1.52 -0.47 -15.69
C ALA A 305 -2.58 0.57 -16.08
N GLY A 306 -2.33 1.38 -17.11
CA GLY A 306 -3.29 2.37 -17.61
C GLY A 306 -4.60 1.75 -18.10
N LEU A 307 -4.52 0.66 -18.87
CA LEU A 307 -5.69 -0.05 -19.37
C LEU A 307 -6.38 -0.83 -18.24
N ALA A 308 -5.62 -1.37 -17.29
CA ALA A 308 -6.17 -2.05 -16.12
C ALA A 308 -7.06 -1.11 -15.30
N MET A 309 -6.60 0.13 -15.05
CA MET A 309 -7.41 1.17 -14.42
C MET A 309 -8.67 1.53 -15.21
N ALA A 310 -8.52 1.80 -16.52
CA ALA A 310 -9.67 2.13 -17.37
C ALA A 310 -10.70 0.98 -17.43
N THR A 311 -10.25 -0.26 -17.34
CA THR A 311 -11.11 -1.45 -17.32
C THR A 311 -11.93 -1.51 -16.03
N MET A 312 -11.33 -1.24 -14.88
CA MET A 312 -12.06 -1.16 -13.62
C MET A 312 -13.07 0.00 -13.63
N ASP A 313 -12.67 1.15 -14.15
CA ASP A 313 -13.52 2.33 -14.24
C ASP A 313 -14.76 2.08 -15.11
N ILE A 314 -14.58 1.44 -16.28
CA ILE A 314 -15.72 1.16 -17.19
C ILE A 314 -16.63 0.06 -16.64
N ILE A 315 -16.09 -0.94 -15.93
CA ILE A 315 -16.91 -1.92 -15.19
C ILE A 315 -17.79 -1.17 -14.17
N LYS A 316 -17.19 -0.26 -13.40
CA LYS A 316 -17.90 0.52 -12.38
C LYS A 316 -18.92 1.46 -13.01
N HIS A 317 -18.60 2.07 -14.14
CA HIS A 317 -19.51 2.91 -14.92
C HIS A 317 -20.80 2.17 -15.30
N TYR A 318 -20.68 0.88 -15.64
CA TYR A 318 -21.83 0.01 -15.95
C TYR A 318 -22.50 -0.62 -14.72
N GLY A 319 -22.12 -0.23 -13.50
CA GLY A 319 -22.73 -0.71 -12.26
C GLY A 319 -22.17 -2.05 -11.77
N GLY A 320 -21.10 -2.56 -12.37
CA GLY A 320 -20.34 -3.70 -11.85
C GLY A 320 -19.38 -3.33 -10.73
N ASN A 321 -18.81 -4.32 -10.08
CA ASN A 321 -17.79 -4.11 -9.04
C ASN A 321 -16.51 -4.86 -9.41
N PRO A 322 -15.44 -4.16 -9.83
CA PRO A 322 -14.16 -4.81 -10.11
C PRO A 322 -13.60 -5.44 -8.83
N ALA A 323 -13.19 -6.70 -8.90
CA ALA A 323 -12.68 -7.47 -7.76
C ALA A 323 -11.22 -7.15 -7.46
N ASN A 324 -10.46 -6.81 -8.49
CA ASN A 324 -9.02 -6.62 -8.43
C ASN A 324 -8.53 -5.70 -9.55
N PHE A 325 -7.35 -5.12 -9.33
CA PHE A 325 -6.45 -4.69 -10.39
C PHE A 325 -5.50 -5.85 -10.69
N LEU A 326 -5.26 -6.16 -11.96
CA LEU A 326 -4.22 -7.13 -12.35
C LEU A 326 -3.64 -6.72 -13.70
N ASP A 327 -2.38 -6.31 -13.66
CA ASP A 327 -1.55 -6.05 -14.84
C ASP A 327 -0.58 -7.22 -15.05
N VAL A 328 -0.74 -7.92 -16.19
CA VAL A 328 0.15 -9.01 -16.60
C VAL A 328 1.39 -8.53 -17.37
N GLY A 329 1.51 -7.22 -17.62
CA GLY A 329 2.60 -6.62 -18.39
C GLY A 329 2.43 -6.77 -19.91
N GLY A 330 3.31 -6.12 -20.67
CA GLY A 330 3.24 -6.08 -22.14
C GLY A 330 3.69 -7.37 -22.84
N SER A 331 4.31 -8.30 -22.11
CA SER A 331 4.92 -9.53 -22.60
C SER A 331 4.33 -10.78 -21.94
N ALA A 332 3.11 -10.69 -21.39
CA ALA A 332 2.48 -11.82 -20.73
C ALA A 332 2.34 -13.01 -21.69
N GLU A 333 3.08 -14.08 -21.44
CA GLU A 333 3.07 -15.31 -22.22
C GLU A 333 2.63 -16.49 -21.36
N GLY A 334 1.99 -17.47 -22.00
CA GLY A 334 1.71 -18.83 -21.52
C GLY A 334 1.39 -18.97 -20.02
N GLU A 335 2.41 -19.30 -19.23
CA GLU A 335 2.30 -19.70 -17.82
C GLU A 335 1.76 -18.58 -16.92
N GLN A 336 2.21 -17.34 -17.10
CA GLN A 336 1.72 -16.20 -16.30
C GLN A 336 0.22 -15.97 -16.52
N MET A 337 -0.25 -16.16 -17.75
CA MET A 337 -1.66 -16.03 -18.10
C MET A 337 -2.50 -17.15 -17.47
N VAL A 338 -2.00 -18.39 -17.49
CA VAL A 338 -2.65 -19.55 -16.87
C VAL A 338 -2.80 -19.34 -15.37
N GLU A 339 -1.73 -18.92 -14.67
CA GLU A 339 -1.77 -18.68 -13.22
C GLU A 339 -2.67 -17.49 -12.86
N ALA A 340 -2.68 -16.43 -13.67
CA ALA A 340 -3.62 -15.32 -13.52
C ALA A 340 -5.09 -15.78 -13.64
N ILE A 341 -5.42 -16.59 -14.65
CA ILE A 341 -6.78 -17.14 -14.82
C ILE A 341 -7.12 -18.08 -13.66
N LYS A 342 -6.19 -18.96 -13.22
CA LYS A 342 -6.41 -19.84 -12.05
C LYS A 342 -6.69 -19.04 -10.79
N LEU A 343 -5.92 -17.99 -10.53
CA LEU A 343 -6.11 -17.11 -9.38
C LEU A 343 -7.52 -16.53 -9.34
N LEU A 344 -8.00 -15.99 -10.48
CA LEU A 344 -9.34 -15.41 -10.59
C LEU A 344 -10.46 -16.47 -10.59
N ASN A 345 -10.25 -17.61 -11.24
CA ASN A 345 -11.22 -18.71 -11.30
C ASN A 345 -11.44 -19.35 -9.92
N ASN A 346 -10.42 -19.40 -9.08
CA ASN A 346 -10.52 -19.98 -7.73
C ASN A 346 -10.95 -18.98 -6.64
N ASP A 347 -11.08 -17.70 -6.97
CA ASP A 347 -11.46 -16.66 -6.00
C ASP A 347 -12.97 -16.70 -5.67
N PRO A 348 -13.43 -17.12 -4.49
CA PRO A 348 -14.86 -17.28 -4.21
C PRO A 348 -15.68 -16.00 -4.32
N GLU A 349 -15.04 -14.82 -4.31
CA GLU A 349 -15.73 -13.53 -4.45
C GLU A 349 -16.00 -13.14 -5.90
N VAL A 350 -15.28 -13.76 -6.86
CA VAL A 350 -15.39 -13.44 -8.29
C VAL A 350 -16.48 -14.28 -8.93
N ASP A 351 -17.43 -13.63 -9.59
CA ASP A 351 -18.54 -14.22 -10.35
C ASP A 351 -18.23 -14.33 -11.84
N SER A 352 -17.41 -13.42 -12.39
CA SER A 352 -17.04 -13.41 -13.80
C SER A 352 -15.67 -12.78 -13.99
N ILE A 353 -15.03 -13.07 -15.12
CA ILE A 353 -13.67 -12.57 -15.43
C ILE A 353 -13.73 -11.72 -16.70
N PHE A 354 -13.22 -10.49 -16.64
CA PHE A 354 -12.97 -9.64 -17.79
C PHE A 354 -11.49 -9.69 -18.18
N ILE A 355 -11.19 -10.33 -19.31
CA ILE A 355 -9.87 -10.29 -19.95
C ILE A 355 -9.89 -9.21 -21.03
N ASN A 356 -9.16 -8.12 -20.81
CA ASN A 356 -9.06 -7.02 -21.77
C ASN A 356 -7.60 -6.82 -22.18
N ILE A 357 -7.25 -7.27 -23.39
CA ILE A 357 -5.88 -7.22 -23.88
C ILE A 357 -5.80 -6.41 -25.18
N PHE A 358 -4.90 -5.43 -25.16
CA PHE A 358 -4.48 -4.71 -26.36
C PHE A 358 -3.16 -5.30 -26.85
N GLY A 359 -3.22 -6.13 -27.88
CA GLY A 359 -2.10 -6.76 -28.57
C GLY A 359 -1.31 -5.73 -29.37
N GLY A 360 -0.30 -5.14 -28.73
CA GLY A 360 0.74 -4.35 -29.39
C GLY A 360 1.69 -5.26 -30.16
N ILE A 361 2.73 -5.76 -29.50
CA ILE A 361 3.69 -6.73 -30.06
C ILE A 361 3.11 -8.16 -30.06
N LEU A 362 2.18 -8.43 -29.15
CA LEU A 362 1.52 -9.73 -29.02
C LEU A 362 0.48 -9.96 -30.12
N ARG A 363 0.51 -11.17 -30.69
CA ARG A 363 -0.45 -11.68 -31.67
C ARG A 363 -1.68 -12.25 -30.98
N CYS A 364 -2.86 -11.72 -31.30
CA CYS A 364 -4.10 -12.10 -30.61
C CYS A 364 -4.50 -13.56 -30.85
N ASP A 365 -4.17 -14.15 -32.00
CA ASP A 365 -4.41 -15.56 -32.32
C ASP A 365 -3.63 -16.50 -31.38
N ASN A 366 -2.36 -16.20 -31.11
CA ASN A 366 -1.56 -16.98 -30.18
C ASN A 366 -2.11 -16.88 -28.75
N LEU A 367 -2.46 -15.68 -28.32
CA LEU A 367 -3.03 -15.47 -26.98
C LEU A 367 -4.39 -16.15 -26.83
N ALA A 368 -5.25 -16.07 -27.85
CA ALA A 368 -6.53 -16.79 -27.85
C ALA A 368 -6.32 -18.29 -27.70
N GLN A 369 -5.34 -18.88 -28.41
CA GLN A 369 -5.01 -20.29 -28.24
C GLN A 369 -4.54 -20.60 -26.81
N SER A 370 -3.69 -19.76 -26.22
CA SER A 370 -3.24 -19.94 -24.83
C SER A 370 -4.40 -19.88 -23.84
N ILE A 371 -5.35 -18.97 -24.02
CA ILE A 371 -6.55 -18.86 -23.16
C ILE A 371 -7.45 -20.08 -23.33
N ILE A 372 -7.67 -20.57 -24.55
CA ILE A 372 -8.45 -21.80 -24.80
C ILE A 372 -7.80 -22.99 -24.09
N ASN A 373 -6.48 -23.16 -24.26
CA ASN A 373 -5.75 -24.25 -23.62
C ASN A 373 -5.82 -24.15 -22.08
N ALA A 374 -5.70 -22.93 -21.54
CA ALA A 374 -5.84 -22.68 -20.11
C ALA A 374 -7.26 -23.04 -19.63
N ALA A 375 -8.29 -22.65 -20.38
CA ALA A 375 -9.68 -22.93 -20.04
C ALA A 375 -9.97 -24.44 -19.97
N GLU A 376 -9.46 -25.20 -20.95
CA GLU A 376 -9.59 -26.66 -21.02
C GLU A 376 -8.81 -27.35 -19.87
N GLN A 377 -7.66 -26.81 -19.46
CA GLN A 377 -6.86 -27.34 -18.34
C GLN A 377 -7.45 -27.04 -16.97
N ILE A 378 -7.98 -25.83 -16.76
CA ILE A 378 -8.38 -25.33 -15.43
C ILE A 378 -9.81 -25.76 -15.07
N SER A 379 -10.60 -26.23 -16.04
CA SER A 379 -12.04 -26.47 -15.88
C SER A 379 -12.74 -25.20 -15.35
N LEU A 380 -12.87 -24.20 -16.22
CA LEU A 380 -13.46 -22.90 -15.85
C LEU A 380 -14.84 -23.09 -15.21
N THR A 381 -14.97 -22.61 -13.98
CA THR A 381 -16.26 -22.54 -13.29
C THR A 381 -16.92 -21.20 -13.53
N LYS A 382 -16.16 -20.18 -13.96
CA LYS A 382 -16.60 -18.80 -14.13
C LYS A 382 -16.57 -18.36 -15.59
N PRO A 383 -17.60 -17.63 -16.05
CA PRO A 383 -17.62 -17.11 -17.39
C PRO A 383 -16.55 -16.03 -17.59
N ILE A 384 -15.89 -16.09 -18.73
CA ILE A 384 -14.89 -15.12 -19.17
C ILE A 384 -15.51 -14.26 -20.27
N VAL A 385 -15.44 -12.94 -20.14
CA VAL A 385 -15.60 -12.02 -21.26
C VAL A 385 -14.21 -11.62 -21.75
N LEU A 386 -13.95 -11.87 -23.02
CA LEU A 386 -12.64 -11.68 -23.64
C LEU A 386 -12.72 -10.59 -24.70
N ARG A 387 -11.92 -9.55 -24.53
CA ARG A 387 -11.69 -8.51 -25.52
C ARG A 387 -10.23 -8.49 -25.94
N LEU A 388 -9.99 -8.88 -27.19
CA LEU A 388 -8.69 -8.82 -27.85
C LEU A 388 -8.73 -7.79 -28.99
N LYS A 389 -7.84 -6.80 -28.95
CA LYS A 389 -7.60 -5.87 -30.06
C LYS A 389 -6.13 -5.85 -30.44
N GLY A 390 -5.82 -5.84 -31.73
CA GLY A 390 -4.44 -5.84 -32.22
C GLY A 390 -4.26 -6.74 -33.44
N THR A 391 -3.02 -7.14 -33.69
CA THR A 391 -2.67 -8.06 -34.77
C THR A 391 -3.44 -9.37 -34.64
N ASN A 392 -4.09 -9.80 -35.73
CA ASN A 392 -4.87 -11.04 -35.81
C ASN A 392 -6.07 -11.15 -34.84
N SER A 393 -6.58 -10.03 -34.30
CA SER A 393 -7.77 -10.07 -33.44
C SER A 393 -9.01 -10.67 -34.12
N LYS A 394 -9.12 -10.54 -35.45
CA LYS A 394 -10.19 -11.17 -36.25
C LYS A 394 -10.07 -12.70 -36.24
N ILE A 395 -8.85 -13.23 -36.36
CA ILE A 395 -8.60 -14.69 -36.31
C ILE A 395 -8.93 -15.21 -34.91
N ALA A 396 -8.48 -14.50 -33.87
CA ALA A 396 -8.83 -14.84 -32.48
C ALA A 396 -10.35 -14.90 -32.23
N ARG A 397 -11.11 -13.97 -32.83
CA ARG A 397 -12.58 -14.00 -32.82
C ARG A 397 -13.12 -15.27 -33.47
N GLU A 398 -12.63 -15.63 -34.65
CA GLU A 398 -13.06 -16.82 -35.39
C GLU A 398 -12.75 -18.12 -34.64
N MET A 399 -11.69 -18.14 -33.83
CA MET A 399 -11.34 -19.28 -32.97
C MET A 399 -12.31 -19.49 -31.80
N ILE A 400 -12.82 -18.41 -31.21
CA ILE A 400 -13.59 -18.45 -29.95
C ILE A 400 -15.11 -18.38 -30.20
N LYS A 401 -15.54 -17.52 -31.11
CA LYS A 401 -16.96 -17.20 -31.31
C LYS A 401 -17.86 -18.41 -31.63
N PRO A 402 -17.41 -19.42 -32.40
CA PRO A 402 -18.21 -20.62 -32.65
C PRO A 402 -18.38 -21.52 -31.41
N ARG A 403 -17.51 -21.39 -30.40
CA ARG A 403 -17.41 -22.27 -29.22
C ARG A 403 -17.67 -21.52 -27.89
N GLU A 404 -18.24 -20.31 -27.91
CA GLU A 404 -18.36 -19.47 -26.70
C GLU A 404 -19.04 -20.18 -25.52
N LYS A 405 -20.14 -20.88 -25.78
CA LYS A 405 -20.90 -21.61 -24.76
C LYS A 405 -20.17 -22.86 -24.25
N GLU A 406 -19.41 -23.51 -25.13
CA GLU A 406 -18.63 -24.72 -24.79
C GLU A 406 -17.44 -24.34 -23.90
N LEU A 407 -16.75 -23.26 -24.25
CA LEU A 407 -15.56 -22.79 -23.55
C LEU A 407 -15.87 -21.93 -22.31
N GLY A 408 -17.10 -21.40 -22.20
CA GLY A 408 -17.43 -20.38 -21.21
C GLY A 408 -16.73 -19.04 -21.45
N ILE A 409 -16.32 -18.76 -22.70
CA ILE A 409 -15.58 -17.56 -23.10
C ILE A 409 -16.40 -16.79 -24.13
N PHE A 410 -16.84 -15.58 -23.79
CA PHE A 410 -17.60 -14.70 -24.67
C PHE A 410 -16.66 -13.68 -25.31
N PHE A 411 -16.66 -13.57 -26.65
CA PHE A 411 -15.76 -12.67 -27.36
C PHE A 411 -16.47 -11.42 -27.86
N ASP A 412 -15.99 -10.26 -27.39
CA ASP A 412 -16.41 -8.94 -27.87
C ASP A 412 -15.19 -8.06 -28.10
N ASP A 413 -15.06 -7.50 -29.30
CA ASP A 413 -13.90 -6.74 -29.69
C ASP A 413 -13.99 -5.26 -29.34
N ASP A 414 -15.18 -4.72 -29.06
CA ASP A 414 -15.35 -3.35 -28.59
C ASP A 414 -15.26 -3.26 -27.06
N PHE A 415 -14.63 -2.20 -26.56
CA PHE A 415 -14.37 -2.07 -25.13
C PHE A 415 -15.65 -1.74 -24.34
N ASP A 416 -16.53 -0.92 -24.91
CA ASP A 416 -17.76 -0.49 -24.25
C ASP A 416 -18.76 -1.64 -24.13
N SER A 417 -19.00 -2.36 -25.23
CA SER A 417 -19.92 -3.50 -25.23
C SER A 417 -19.39 -4.70 -24.45
N ALA A 418 -18.06 -4.96 -24.47
CA ALA A 418 -17.46 -6.00 -23.64
C ALA A 418 -17.63 -5.71 -22.13
N ALA A 419 -17.47 -4.44 -21.73
CA ALA A 419 -17.65 -4.03 -20.34
C ALA A 419 -19.11 -4.20 -19.87
N ARG A 420 -20.10 -3.82 -20.70
CA ARG A 420 -21.52 -4.10 -20.40
C ARG A 420 -21.78 -5.59 -20.28
N LEU A 421 -21.26 -6.37 -21.22
CA LEU A 421 -21.45 -7.81 -21.27
C LEU A 421 -20.93 -8.50 -20.01
N VAL A 422 -19.74 -8.14 -19.51
CA VAL A 422 -19.21 -8.79 -18.30
C VAL A 422 -20.03 -8.46 -17.06
N VAL A 423 -20.56 -7.24 -16.97
CA VAL A 423 -21.46 -6.87 -15.87
C VAL A 423 -22.77 -7.68 -15.93
N ASP A 424 -23.39 -7.78 -17.11
CA ASP A 424 -24.62 -8.56 -17.30
C ASP A 424 -24.41 -10.05 -16.96
N VAL A 425 -23.25 -10.60 -17.37
CA VAL A 425 -22.87 -11.98 -17.10
C VAL A 425 -22.65 -12.21 -15.60
N ALA A 426 -21.97 -11.29 -14.91
CA ALA A 426 -21.77 -11.36 -13.46
C ALA A 426 -23.12 -11.36 -12.73
N GLN A 427 -24.01 -10.42 -13.04
CA GLN A 427 -25.31 -10.29 -12.39
C GLN A 427 -26.20 -11.52 -12.57
N LYS A 428 -26.23 -12.09 -13.78
CA LYS A 428 -26.99 -13.33 -14.06
C LYS A 428 -26.47 -14.50 -13.24
N ARG A 429 -25.15 -14.60 -13.06
CA ARG A 429 -24.55 -15.65 -12.25
C ARG A 429 -24.90 -15.51 -10.77
N SER A 430 -24.74 -14.31 -10.20
CA SER A 430 -25.07 -14.06 -8.79
C SER A 430 -26.56 -14.31 -8.49
N GLN A 431 -27.44 -14.21 -9.49
CA GLN A 431 -28.86 -14.56 -9.38
C GLN A 431 -29.13 -16.06 -9.49
N SER A 432 -28.28 -16.82 -10.19
CA SER A 432 -28.44 -18.28 -10.33
C SER A 432 -27.85 -19.08 -9.16
N GLU A 433 -26.93 -18.49 -8.39
CA GLU A 433 -26.31 -19.10 -7.22
C GLU A 433 -27.03 -18.74 -5.89
N LYS A 434 -27.99 -17.82 -5.92
CA LYS A 434 -28.93 -17.52 -4.82
C LYS A 434 -30.23 -18.29 -5.02
#